data_AF-K9X6R6-F1
#
_entry.id   AF-K9X6R6-F1
#
_cell.length_a   1.000
_cell.length_b   1.000
_cell.length_c   1.000
_cell.angle_alpha   90.00
_cell.angle_beta   90.00
_cell.angle_gamma   90.00
#
_symmetry.space_group_name_H-M   'P 1'
#
loop_
_entity.id
_entity.type
_entity.pdbx_description
1 polymer ?
#
loop_
_entity_poly.entity_id
_entity_poly.type
_entity_poly.pdbx_seq_one_letter_code
_entity_poly.pdbx_strand_id
1 'polypeptide(L)'
;MDFREFEQHVARIFHRGGWGVETPKQNQVGYDLVVKKGEILGVVQVKWLKANVQKPQISKFVDFLETNEGRQFNCGFFVTTQGYGGPARALIKSWGQDAQIHCGVASENKIIWLGKNEDLPPPKPPKKGKIYFGVFTCKGGVGKTTVSAHLAGAFALQGFNVALVDLDPEQNLQKLVGDGVFVPNPKGVGTTIQVFDGSDWHEDAARDCKIVICDCSPALERNPKELIKQFDYCIIPTTLNPLGINKHGKVIQDTVEKIRRINNSAHLFVLVNNFKDPKATKRMELLKKTFFDAYKQISKTDNKFHCIDPQKVCIRSSDQLYYWGMHILESPDNPRSELAFNLIGGRCHPREDFINLADYIETEAGIGILREKEDAEVN
;
A
#
# COMPACT_ATOMS: atom_id res chain seq x y z
N MET A 1 31.04 -10.05 11.49
CA MET A 1 30.61 -8.64 11.55
C MET A 1 29.79 -8.43 12.80
N ASP A 2 30.41 -7.88 13.83
CA ASP A 2 29.71 -7.35 15.01
C ASP A 2 29.32 -5.87 14.80
N PHE A 3 28.72 -5.24 15.81
CA PHE A 3 28.31 -3.83 15.73
C PHE A 3 29.50 -2.88 15.49
N ARG A 4 30.65 -3.09 16.15
CA ARG A 4 31.82 -2.21 16.03
C ARG A 4 32.47 -2.35 14.66
N GLU A 5 32.57 -3.59 14.15
CA GLU A 5 33.04 -3.86 12.79
C GLU A 5 32.13 -3.19 11.74
N PHE A 6 30.81 -3.19 11.96
CA PHE A 6 29.85 -2.54 11.07
C PHE A 6 29.91 -1.01 11.14
N GLU A 7 30.04 -0.44 12.33
CA GLU A 7 30.24 1.00 12.53
C GLU A 7 31.51 1.49 11.82
N GLN A 8 32.65 0.80 12.01
CA GLN A 8 33.91 1.08 11.31
C GLN A 8 33.79 0.91 9.80
N HIS A 9 32.97 -0.04 9.34
CA HIS A 9 32.68 -0.23 7.93
C HIS A 9 31.95 0.99 7.34
N VAL A 10 30.89 1.46 8.00
CA VAL A 10 30.14 2.66 7.60
C VAL A 10 31.06 3.89 7.62
N ALA A 11 31.88 4.06 8.66
CA ALA A 11 32.86 5.14 8.75
C ALA A 11 33.83 5.14 7.55
N ARG A 12 34.35 3.98 7.15
CA ARG A 12 35.22 3.84 5.97
C ARG A 12 34.52 4.23 4.67
N ILE A 13 33.24 3.90 4.51
CA ILE A 13 32.46 4.29 3.33
C ILE A 13 32.33 5.82 3.25
N PHE A 14 32.00 6.49 4.36
CA PHE A 14 31.93 7.96 4.41
C PHE A 14 33.29 8.60 4.12
N HIS A 15 34.37 8.05 4.70
CA HIS A 15 35.72 8.54 4.47
C HIS A 15 36.15 8.45 3.00
N ARG A 16 35.89 7.30 2.34
CA ARG A 16 36.09 7.14 0.89
C ARG A 16 35.24 8.11 0.06
N GLY A 17 34.06 8.47 0.56
CA GLY A 17 33.18 9.48 -0.03
C GLY A 17 33.62 10.93 0.19
N GLY A 18 34.80 11.16 0.78
CA GLY A 18 35.37 12.48 1.05
C GLY A 18 34.78 13.19 2.27
N TRP A 19 34.22 12.44 3.23
CA TRP A 19 33.79 12.99 4.52
C TRP A 19 34.89 12.80 5.58
N GLY A 20 35.11 13.82 6.40
CA GLY A 20 35.74 13.63 7.71
C GLY A 20 34.79 12.85 8.61
N VAL A 21 35.30 11.89 9.37
CA VAL A 21 34.50 11.05 10.27
C VAL A 21 35.11 11.10 11.66
N GLU A 22 34.29 11.42 12.64
CA GLU A 22 34.66 11.46 14.06
C GLU A 22 33.75 10.53 14.85
N THR A 23 34.34 9.67 15.67
CA THR A 23 33.58 8.85 16.62
C THR A 23 33.25 9.72 17.84
N PRO A 24 31.97 9.81 18.26
CA PRO A 24 31.53 10.65 19.37
C PRO A 24 32.18 10.24 20.70
N LYS A 25 32.11 11.16 21.68
CA LYS A 25 32.61 10.91 23.04
C LYS A 25 31.78 9.83 23.73
N GLN A 26 32.36 9.12 24.69
CA GLN A 26 31.68 8.08 25.46
C GLN A 26 30.39 8.63 26.12
N ASN A 27 29.27 7.89 26.01
CA ASN A 27 27.92 8.22 26.51
C ASN A 27 27.04 9.17 25.67
N GLN A 28 27.35 9.39 24.39
CA GLN A 28 26.47 10.18 23.51
C GLN A 28 25.23 9.38 23.10
N VAL A 29 24.03 9.97 23.25
CA VAL A 29 22.75 9.32 22.96
C VAL A 29 22.19 9.88 21.65
N GLY A 30 21.83 9.00 20.71
CA GLY A 30 21.08 9.38 19.50
C GLY A 30 21.83 9.17 18.19
N TYR A 31 23.16 9.06 18.18
CA TYR A 31 23.96 8.79 16.97
C TYR A 31 25.28 8.10 17.32
N ASP A 32 25.92 7.52 16.31
CA ASP A 32 27.12 6.69 16.44
C ASP A 32 28.35 7.32 15.76
N LEU A 33 28.17 8.18 14.75
CA LEU A 33 29.28 8.91 14.10
C LEU A 33 28.89 10.37 13.85
N VAL A 34 29.88 11.26 13.84
CA VAL A 34 29.78 12.60 13.27
C VAL A 34 30.52 12.62 11.94
N VAL A 35 29.91 13.20 10.92
CA VAL A 35 30.50 13.30 9.58
C VAL A 35 30.51 14.75 9.11
N LYS A 36 31.61 15.18 8.48
CA LYS A 36 31.77 16.54 7.96
C LYS A 36 32.27 16.56 6.53
N LYS A 37 31.68 17.39 5.66
CA LYS A 37 32.15 17.61 4.29
C LYS A 37 31.91 19.06 3.86
N GLY A 38 32.98 19.84 3.75
CA GLY A 38 32.89 21.29 3.58
C GLY A 38 32.17 21.93 4.78
N GLU A 39 31.13 22.71 4.50
CA GLU A 39 30.25 23.35 5.50
C GLU A 39 29.16 22.42 6.04
N ILE A 40 28.99 21.21 5.49
CA ILE A 40 27.96 20.27 5.92
C ILE A 40 28.48 19.47 7.12
N LEU A 41 27.81 19.62 8.25
CA LEU A 41 27.99 18.80 9.45
C LEU A 41 26.79 17.86 9.62
N GLY A 42 27.03 16.58 9.83
CA GLY A 42 25.96 15.60 9.99
C GLY A 42 26.27 14.51 11.01
N VAL A 43 25.24 13.74 11.34
CA VAL A 43 25.33 12.60 12.26
C VAL A 43 24.87 11.32 11.59
N VAL A 44 25.49 10.20 11.94
CA VAL A 44 25.12 8.87 11.44
C VAL A 44 24.66 8.02 12.61
N GLN A 45 23.46 7.45 12.50
CA GLN A 45 23.01 6.37 13.36
C GLN A 45 23.07 5.04 12.60
N VAL A 46 23.78 4.08 13.16
CA VAL A 46 24.05 2.77 12.60
C VAL A 46 23.19 1.72 13.31
N LYS A 47 22.54 0.83 12.55
CA LYS A 47 21.74 -0.28 13.07
C LYS A 47 22.18 -1.61 12.49
N TRP A 48 22.94 -2.35 13.29
CA TRP A 48 23.25 -3.76 13.05
C TRP A 48 22.12 -4.63 13.61
N LEU A 49 21.20 -5.06 12.72
CA LEU A 49 20.03 -5.86 13.09
C LEU A 49 20.03 -7.18 12.32
N LYS A 50 19.33 -8.18 12.87
CA LYS A 50 19.04 -9.46 12.18
C LYS A 50 17.77 -9.41 11.30
N ALA A 51 17.02 -8.31 11.35
CA ALA A 51 15.79 -8.10 10.61
C ALA A 51 15.67 -6.65 10.15
N ASN A 52 14.72 -6.39 9.26
CA ASN A 52 14.43 -5.04 8.76
C ASN A 52 14.13 -4.04 9.87
N VAL A 53 14.65 -2.83 9.70
CA VAL A 53 14.37 -1.67 10.56
C VAL A 53 12.87 -1.37 10.55
N GLN A 54 12.28 -1.22 11.73
CA GLN A 54 10.88 -0.89 11.95
C GLN A 54 10.69 0.59 12.26
N LYS A 55 9.48 1.10 11.98
CA LYS A 55 9.12 2.52 12.17
C LYS A 55 9.57 3.12 13.52
N PRO A 56 9.37 2.47 14.68
CA PRO A 56 9.77 3.06 15.97
C PRO A 56 11.27 3.33 16.12
N GLN A 57 12.12 2.56 15.44
CA GLN A 57 13.58 2.74 15.51
C GLN A 57 14.01 3.99 14.76
N ILE A 58 13.34 4.28 13.66
CA ILE A 58 13.59 5.46 12.84
C ILE A 58 13.03 6.70 13.52
N SER A 59 11.80 6.62 14.04
CA SER A 59 11.18 7.72 14.78
C SER A 59 12.08 8.22 15.91
N LYS A 60 12.70 7.33 16.68
CA LYS A 60 13.66 7.73 17.73
C LYS A 60 14.84 8.58 17.22
N PHE A 61 15.32 8.30 16.01
CA PHE A 61 16.41 9.09 15.40
C PHE A 61 15.91 10.44 14.88
N VAL A 62 14.71 10.46 14.30
CA VAL A 62 14.03 11.70 13.88
C VAL A 62 13.80 12.59 15.10
N ASP A 63 13.21 12.04 16.17
CA ASP A 63 12.93 12.74 17.42
C ASP A 63 14.22 13.34 18.02
N PHE A 64 15.35 12.63 17.93
CA PHE A 64 16.66 13.15 18.34
C PHE A 64 17.08 14.37 17.51
N LEU A 65 16.97 14.32 16.18
CA LEU A 65 17.36 15.42 15.29
C LEU A 65 16.52 16.68 15.54
N GLU A 66 15.31 16.54 16.05
CA GLU A 66 14.43 17.66 16.42
C GLU A 66 14.78 18.32 17.76
N THR A 67 15.64 17.70 18.59
CA THR A 67 16.10 18.28 19.86
C THR A 67 17.06 19.46 19.65
N ASN A 68 17.30 20.26 20.71
CA ASN A 68 18.30 21.34 20.67
C ASN A 68 19.71 20.82 20.32
N GLU A 69 20.06 19.61 20.79
CA GLU A 69 21.32 18.95 20.47
C GLU A 69 21.34 18.43 19.02
N GLY A 70 20.21 17.97 18.49
CA GLY A 70 20.10 17.49 17.10
C GLY A 70 20.15 18.61 16.06
N ARG A 71 19.56 19.77 16.36
CA ARG A 71 19.47 20.93 15.46
C ARG A 71 20.81 21.60 15.14
N GLN A 72 21.89 21.27 15.84
CA GLN A 72 23.24 21.73 15.50
C GLN A 72 23.80 21.07 14.23
N PHE A 73 23.18 19.96 13.78
CA PHE A 73 23.59 19.21 12.61
C PHE A 73 22.75 19.60 11.39
N ASN A 74 23.38 19.73 10.23
CA ASN A 74 22.71 20.04 8.96
C ASN A 74 22.00 18.83 8.35
N CYS A 75 22.41 17.60 8.72
CA CYS A 75 21.82 16.37 8.21
C CYS A 75 22.04 15.16 9.13
N GLY A 76 21.16 14.16 9.00
CA GLY A 76 21.24 12.86 9.64
C GLY A 76 21.27 11.72 8.61
N PHE A 77 22.01 10.67 8.92
CA PHE A 77 22.09 9.45 8.13
C PHE A 77 21.70 8.26 8.99
N PHE A 78 20.69 7.50 8.58
CA PHE A 78 20.32 6.25 9.22
C PHE A 78 20.79 5.11 8.33
N VAL A 79 21.68 4.24 8.83
CA VAL A 79 22.34 3.21 8.03
C VAL A 79 22.16 1.84 8.69
N THR A 80 21.75 0.85 7.92
CA THR A 80 21.51 -0.52 8.42
C THR A 80 22.08 -1.61 7.51
N THR A 81 22.18 -2.83 8.03
CA THR A 81 22.62 -4.03 7.29
C THR A 81 21.49 -4.72 6.51
N GLN A 82 20.25 -4.73 7.01
CA GLN A 82 19.18 -5.60 6.49
C GLN A 82 18.15 -4.87 5.62
N GLY A 83 17.98 -3.56 5.81
CA GLY A 83 16.96 -2.78 5.12
C GLY A 83 15.82 -2.34 6.03
N TYR A 84 14.70 -1.96 5.42
CA TYR A 84 13.62 -1.24 6.09
C TYR A 84 12.30 -1.95 5.82
N GLY A 85 11.49 -2.15 6.86
CA GLY A 85 10.15 -2.76 6.75
C GLY A 85 9.15 -1.81 6.09
N GLY A 86 8.00 -2.33 5.63
CA GLY A 86 6.97 -1.53 4.95
C GLY A 86 6.59 -0.23 5.67
N PRO A 87 6.23 -0.26 6.97
CA PRO A 87 5.90 0.94 7.73
C PRO A 87 7.06 1.94 7.88
N ALA A 88 8.30 1.44 7.95
CA ALA A 88 9.51 2.25 7.98
C ALA A 88 9.77 2.92 6.62
N ARG A 89 9.63 2.17 5.52
CA ARG A 89 9.72 2.71 4.16
C ARG A 89 8.65 3.76 3.89
N ALA A 90 7.42 3.52 4.35
CA ALA A 90 6.33 4.49 4.23
C ALA A 90 6.65 5.79 4.98
N LEU A 91 7.20 5.70 6.20
CA LEU A 91 7.67 6.86 6.96
C LEU A 91 8.81 7.60 6.24
N ILE A 92 9.83 6.89 5.79
CA ILE A 92 10.97 7.49 5.06
C ILE A 92 10.49 8.20 3.79
N LYS A 93 9.64 7.51 3.02
CA LYS A 93 9.03 8.09 1.84
C LYS A 93 8.28 9.38 2.21
N SER A 94 7.63 9.48 3.38
CA SER A 94 6.81 10.64 3.77
C SER A 94 7.57 11.95 3.97
N TRP A 95 8.90 11.93 4.17
CA TRP A 95 9.66 13.13 4.56
C TRP A 95 9.97 14.12 3.43
N GLY A 96 9.81 13.73 2.15
CA GLY A 96 10.11 14.59 0.99
C GLY A 96 11.60 14.70 0.66
N GLN A 97 11.95 15.45 -0.39
CA GLN A 97 13.34 15.59 -0.89
C GLN A 97 14.19 16.56 -0.05
N ASP A 98 13.56 17.51 0.65
CA ASP A 98 14.25 18.49 1.52
C ASP A 98 14.52 17.94 2.94
N ALA A 99 14.16 16.68 3.18
CA ALA A 99 14.41 16.04 4.45
C ALA A 99 15.91 16.02 4.73
N GLN A 100 16.30 16.58 5.88
CA GLN A 100 17.67 16.51 6.37
C GLN A 100 18.08 15.10 6.79
N ILE A 101 17.24 14.07 6.58
CA ILE A 101 17.45 12.68 7.00
C ILE A 101 17.55 11.78 5.79
N HIS A 102 18.65 11.02 5.70
CA HIS A 102 18.91 10.06 4.64
C HIS A 102 18.95 8.64 5.19
N CYS A 103 18.12 7.75 4.66
CA CYS A 103 18.10 6.34 5.06
C CYS A 103 18.79 5.48 3.99
N GLY A 104 19.71 4.61 4.41
CA GLY A 104 20.44 3.74 3.49
C GLY A 104 20.73 2.35 4.04
N VAL A 105 21.08 1.45 3.14
CA VAL A 105 21.56 0.09 3.45
C VAL A 105 23.03 0.02 3.07
N ALA A 106 23.90 -0.31 4.02
CA ALA A 106 25.31 -0.46 3.74
C ALA A 106 25.57 -1.79 3.02
N SER A 107 26.25 -1.69 1.88
CA SER A 107 26.81 -2.82 1.13
C SER A 107 28.33 -2.86 1.34
N GLU A 108 29.00 -3.78 0.65
CA GLU A 108 30.44 -4.02 0.80
C GLU A 108 31.31 -2.79 0.46
N ASN A 109 30.88 -1.90 -0.45
CA ASN A 109 31.68 -0.74 -0.86
C ASN A 109 30.93 0.60 -0.88
N LYS A 110 29.61 0.59 -0.70
CA LYS A 110 28.77 1.79 -0.79
C LYS A 110 27.55 1.70 0.12
N ILE A 111 26.94 2.84 0.42
CA ILE A 111 25.59 2.88 1.00
C ILE A 111 24.59 3.06 -0.14
N ILE A 112 23.59 2.18 -0.20
CA ILE A 112 22.47 2.27 -1.12
C ILE A 112 21.40 3.13 -0.42
N TRP A 113 21.28 4.39 -0.84
CA TRP A 113 20.33 5.35 -0.28
C TRP A 113 18.92 5.11 -0.81
N LEU A 114 17.93 5.19 0.07
CA LEU A 114 16.53 5.24 -0.29
C LEU A 114 16.19 6.63 -0.82
N GLY A 115 15.55 6.71 -1.99
CA GLY A 115 14.93 7.95 -2.48
C GLY A 115 15.83 8.93 -3.27
N LYS A 116 17.00 8.53 -3.77
CA LYS A 116 17.86 9.40 -4.61
C LYS A 116 17.91 9.10 -6.11
N ASN A 117 17.04 8.23 -6.63
CA ASN A 117 16.82 8.05 -8.05
C ASN A 117 15.36 7.68 -8.30
N GLU A 118 14.52 8.62 -8.71
CA GLU A 118 13.21 8.30 -9.31
C GLU A 118 12.96 9.20 -10.54
N ASP A 119 13.83 9.09 -11.54
CA ASP A 119 13.39 8.92 -12.94
C ASP A 119 13.27 7.42 -13.25
N LEU A 120 12.82 6.64 -12.26
CA LEU A 120 12.53 5.24 -12.47
C LEU A 120 11.15 5.19 -13.14
N PRO A 121 11.04 4.59 -14.34
CA PRO A 121 9.73 4.34 -14.93
C PRO A 121 8.86 3.59 -13.90
N PRO A 122 7.52 3.79 -13.93
CA PRO A 122 6.61 3.10 -13.03
C PRO A 122 6.98 1.62 -12.99
N PRO A 123 7.08 1.00 -11.80
CA PRO A 123 7.66 -0.33 -11.70
C PRO A 123 6.92 -1.29 -12.65
N LYS A 124 7.69 -2.08 -13.40
CA LYS A 124 7.12 -2.93 -14.45
C LYS A 124 6.49 -4.16 -13.81
N PRO A 125 5.23 -4.51 -14.14
CA PRO A 125 4.64 -5.76 -13.68
C PRO A 125 5.41 -6.96 -14.24
N PRO A 126 5.41 -8.11 -13.54
CA PRO A 126 6.12 -9.32 -13.96
C PRO A 126 5.37 -9.99 -15.13
N LYS A 127 4.08 -9.66 -15.30
CA LYS A 127 3.22 -10.06 -16.42
C LYS A 127 3.45 -9.08 -17.58
N LYS A 128 3.71 -9.61 -18.78
CA LYS A 128 3.66 -8.81 -20.01
C LYS A 128 2.22 -8.33 -20.21
N GLY A 129 1.94 -7.06 -19.94
CA GLY A 129 0.62 -6.43 -20.13
C GLY A 129 0.09 -5.74 -18.88
N LYS A 130 -1.23 -5.48 -18.87
CA LYS A 130 -1.94 -4.89 -17.73
C LYS A 130 -2.27 -5.96 -16.67
N ILE A 131 -2.33 -5.51 -15.43
CA ILE A 131 -2.84 -6.29 -14.31
C ILE A 131 -4.29 -5.87 -14.06
N TYR A 132 -5.18 -6.85 -13.96
CA TYR A 132 -6.61 -6.60 -13.80
C TYR A 132 -7.11 -7.00 -12.41
N PHE A 133 -7.86 -6.09 -11.79
CA PHE A 133 -8.59 -6.29 -10.54
C PHE A 133 -10.09 -6.27 -10.79
N GLY A 134 -10.82 -7.25 -10.28
CA GLY A 134 -12.29 -7.22 -10.20
C GLY A 134 -12.77 -7.04 -8.76
N VAL A 135 -13.49 -5.97 -8.46
CA VAL A 135 -14.09 -5.78 -7.14
C VAL A 135 -15.55 -6.20 -7.20
N PHE A 136 -15.86 -7.37 -6.65
CA PHE A 136 -17.20 -7.93 -6.64
C PHE A 136 -17.91 -7.67 -5.33
N THR A 137 -19.24 -7.71 -5.33
CA THR A 137 -20.01 -7.71 -4.08
C THR A 137 -21.14 -8.73 -4.12
N CYS A 138 -21.46 -9.25 -2.96
CA CYS A 138 -22.56 -10.17 -2.73
C CYS A 138 -23.87 -9.46 -2.31
N LYS A 139 -23.80 -8.15 -2.03
CA LYS A 139 -24.94 -7.31 -1.67
C LYS A 139 -24.62 -5.83 -1.84
N GLY A 140 -25.64 -5.00 -2.12
CA GLY A 140 -25.51 -3.55 -2.01
C GLY A 140 -25.09 -3.13 -0.59
N GLY A 141 -24.24 -2.10 -0.49
CA GLY A 141 -23.91 -1.44 0.77
C GLY A 141 -22.72 -2.00 1.57
N VAL A 142 -21.97 -2.99 1.07
CA VAL A 142 -20.72 -3.47 1.72
C VAL A 142 -19.48 -2.68 1.28
N GLY A 143 -19.66 -1.61 0.50
CA GLY A 143 -18.60 -0.67 0.09
C GLY A 143 -17.76 -1.11 -1.11
N LYS A 144 -18.37 -1.78 -2.11
CA LYS A 144 -17.70 -2.19 -3.36
C LYS A 144 -17.03 -1.02 -4.08
N THR A 145 -17.81 -0.03 -4.49
CA THR A 145 -17.34 1.18 -5.18
C THR A 145 -16.31 1.96 -4.37
N THR A 146 -16.49 2.04 -3.04
CA THR A 146 -15.51 2.60 -2.12
C THR A 146 -14.19 1.85 -2.18
N VAL A 147 -14.22 0.52 -2.13
CA VAL A 147 -13.00 -0.30 -2.22
C VAL A 147 -12.33 -0.15 -3.58
N SER A 148 -13.09 -0.15 -4.68
CA SER A 148 -12.58 0.04 -6.04
C SER A 148 -11.81 1.36 -6.17
N ALA A 149 -12.45 2.49 -5.84
CA ALA A 149 -11.86 3.81 -5.99
C ALA A 149 -10.61 4.02 -5.11
N HIS A 150 -10.67 3.62 -3.84
CA HIS A 150 -9.58 3.88 -2.91
C HIS A 150 -8.42 2.90 -3.07
N LEU A 151 -8.68 1.67 -3.53
CA LEU A 151 -7.60 0.77 -3.92
C LEU A 151 -6.84 1.32 -5.14
N ALA A 152 -7.56 1.90 -6.12
CA ALA A 152 -6.92 2.57 -7.25
C ALA A 152 -6.04 3.73 -6.77
N GLY A 153 -6.54 4.52 -5.83
CA GLY A 153 -5.77 5.57 -5.16
C GLY A 153 -4.51 5.06 -4.46
N ALA A 154 -4.60 3.93 -3.76
CA ALA A 154 -3.44 3.33 -3.09
C ALA A 154 -2.35 2.91 -4.07
N PHE A 155 -2.72 2.25 -5.17
CA PHE A 155 -1.77 1.91 -6.23
C PHE A 155 -1.20 3.15 -6.93
N ALA A 156 -2.01 4.18 -7.15
CA ALA A 156 -1.52 5.46 -7.69
C ALA A 156 -0.51 6.14 -6.77
N LEU A 157 -0.74 6.14 -5.45
CA LEU A 157 0.22 6.63 -4.44
C LEU A 157 1.51 5.80 -4.36
N GLN A 158 1.48 4.55 -4.84
CA GLN A 158 2.65 3.69 -4.99
C GLN A 158 3.39 3.90 -6.31
N GLY A 159 2.91 4.81 -7.18
CA GLY A 159 3.55 5.17 -8.44
C GLY A 159 3.01 4.44 -9.67
N PHE A 160 1.87 3.74 -9.56
CA PHE A 160 1.26 3.07 -10.70
C PHE A 160 0.33 3.98 -11.48
N ASN A 161 0.36 3.83 -12.81
CA ASN A 161 -0.68 4.35 -13.67
C ASN A 161 -1.89 3.40 -13.59
N VAL A 162 -2.98 3.89 -13.03
CA VAL A 162 -4.19 3.10 -12.76
C VAL A 162 -5.35 3.61 -13.61
N ALA A 163 -6.20 2.70 -14.07
CA ALA A 163 -7.50 2.99 -14.66
C ALA A 163 -8.61 2.37 -13.81
N LEU A 164 -9.72 3.09 -13.67
CA LEU A 164 -10.95 2.60 -13.06
C LEU A 164 -11.98 2.33 -14.14
N VAL A 165 -12.70 1.21 -14.04
CA VAL A 165 -13.77 0.85 -14.98
C VAL A 165 -15.03 0.57 -14.18
N ASP A 166 -16.10 1.35 -14.42
CA ASP A 166 -17.41 1.11 -13.82
C ASP A 166 -18.19 0.11 -14.66
N LEU A 167 -18.35 -1.12 -14.15
CA LEU A 167 -19.15 -2.16 -14.79
C LEU A 167 -20.56 -2.25 -14.20
N ASP A 168 -20.90 -1.38 -13.25
CA ASP A 168 -22.21 -1.33 -12.63
C ASP A 168 -23.14 -0.47 -13.47
N PRO A 169 -24.28 -1.00 -13.99
CA PRO A 169 -25.24 -0.18 -14.73
C PRO A 169 -25.81 0.99 -13.94
N GLU A 170 -25.72 0.96 -12.61
CA GLU A 170 -26.12 2.08 -11.76
C GLU A 170 -25.11 3.25 -11.79
N GLN A 171 -23.92 3.04 -12.36
CA GLN A 171 -22.85 4.03 -12.52
C GLN A 171 -22.50 4.77 -11.21
N ASN A 172 -22.52 4.03 -10.10
CA ASN A 172 -22.28 4.61 -8.78
C ASN A 172 -20.85 5.18 -8.66
N LEU A 173 -19.86 4.59 -9.34
CA LEU A 173 -18.50 5.11 -9.33
C LEU A 173 -18.44 6.44 -10.11
N GLN A 174 -18.95 6.49 -11.32
CA GLN A 174 -18.95 7.73 -12.13
C GLN A 174 -19.73 8.86 -11.44
N LYS A 175 -20.84 8.57 -10.77
CA LYS A 175 -21.55 9.58 -9.98
C LYS A 175 -20.70 10.16 -8.85
N LEU A 176 -19.79 9.37 -8.27
CA LEU A 176 -18.92 9.77 -7.17
C LEU A 176 -17.68 10.53 -7.63
N VAL A 177 -17.09 10.16 -8.75
CA VAL A 177 -15.76 10.66 -9.17
C VAL A 177 -15.71 11.20 -10.61
N GLY A 178 -16.83 11.27 -11.31
CA GLY A 178 -16.88 11.66 -12.73
C GLY A 178 -15.94 10.81 -13.60
N ASP A 179 -15.34 11.44 -14.60
CA ASP A 179 -14.43 10.81 -15.57
C ASP A 179 -12.99 10.67 -15.04
N GLY A 180 -12.70 11.17 -13.84
CA GLY A 180 -11.38 11.06 -13.27
C GLY A 180 -11.28 11.53 -11.83
N VAL A 181 -10.49 10.83 -11.02
CA VAL A 181 -10.23 11.17 -9.62
C VAL A 181 -8.80 11.64 -9.42
N PHE A 182 -8.64 12.83 -8.83
CA PHE A 182 -7.33 13.36 -8.51
C PHE A 182 -6.82 12.76 -7.19
N VAL A 183 -5.63 12.19 -7.25
CA VAL A 183 -4.92 11.64 -6.11
C VAL A 183 -3.75 12.57 -5.79
N PRO A 184 -3.88 13.43 -4.76
CA PRO A 184 -2.82 14.33 -4.40
C PRO A 184 -1.61 13.53 -3.91
N ASN A 185 -0.46 13.75 -4.55
CA ASN A 185 0.81 13.23 -4.09
C ASN A 185 1.52 14.33 -3.28
N PRO A 186 1.68 14.18 -1.95
CA PRO A 186 2.33 15.21 -1.12
C PRO A 186 3.79 15.53 -1.48
N LYS A 187 4.39 14.80 -2.43
CA LYS A 187 5.82 14.84 -2.79
C LYS A 187 6.07 15.21 -4.25
N GLY A 188 5.07 15.68 -4.98
CA GLY A 188 5.18 15.99 -6.40
C GLY A 188 3.85 16.40 -7.02
N VAL A 189 3.75 16.29 -8.34
CA VAL A 189 2.48 16.50 -9.05
C VAL A 189 1.57 15.32 -8.71
N GLY A 190 0.35 15.60 -8.22
CA GLY A 190 -0.66 14.55 -8.03
C GLY A 190 -1.01 13.88 -9.36
N THR A 191 -1.60 12.69 -9.30
CA THR A 191 -1.99 11.95 -10.50
C THR A 191 -3.49 11.87 -10.61
N THR A 192 -4.00 11.89 -11.83
CA THR A 192 -5.43 11.70 -12.10
C THR A 192 -5.63 10.29 -12.60
N ILE A 193 -6.43 9.51 -11.87
CA ILE A 193 -6.89 8.20 -12.31
C ILE A 193 -8.09 8.42 -13.21
N GLN A 194 -8.02 7.96 -14.45
CA GLN A 194 -9.14 8.01 -15.39
C GLN A 194 -10.19 6.95 -15.02
N VAL A 195 -11.46 7.33 -15.15
CA VAL A 195 -12.62 6.48 -14.89
C VAL A 195 -13.35 6.27 -16.21
N PHE A 196 -13.61 5.01 -16.54
CA PHE A 196 -14.26 4.60 -17.79
C PHE A 196 -15.60 3.96 -17.49
N ASP A 197 -16.59 4.18 -18.35
CA ASP A 197 -17.75 3.29 -18.44
C ASP A 197 -17.33 1.92 -18.96
N GLY A 198 -18.00 0.87 -18.50
CA GLY A 198 -17.76 -0.49 -18.97
C GLY A 198 -17.94 -0.67 -20.47
N SER A 199 -18.81 0.13 -21.12
CA SER A 199 -19.02 0.11 -22.57
C SER A 199 -17.94 0.83 -23.36
N ASP A 200 -17.26 1.80 -22.74
CA ASP A 200 -16.15 2.57 -23.34
C ASP A 200 -14.79 1.91 -23.11
N TRP A 201 -14.71 0.93 -22.20
CA TRP A 201 -13.45 0.27 -21.90
C TRP A 201 -13.01 -0.68 -23.02
N HIS A 202 -11.79 -0.45 -23.51
CA HIS A 202 -11.05 -1.35 -24.38
C HIS A 202 -9.55 -1.38 -24.01
N GLU A 203 -8.82 -2.40 -24.45
CA GLU A 203 -7.40 -2.59 -24.08
C GLU A 203 -6.54 -1.36 -24.41
N ASP A 204 -6.85 -0.66 -25.50
CA ASP A 204 -6.13 0.56 -25.91
C ASP A 204 -6.62 1.87 -25.24
N ALA A 205 -7.69 1.86 -24.45
CA ALA A 205 -8.33 3.08 -23.93
C ALA A 205 -7.40 3.86 -22.98
N ALA A 206 -6.59 3.12 -22.22
CA ALA A 206 -5.57 3.66 -21.33
C ALA A 206 -4.22 2.97 -21.60
N ARG A 207 -3.49 3.42 -22.64
CA ARG A 207 -2.25 2.76 -23.12
C ARG A 207 -1.15 2.72 -22.07
N ASP A 208 -1.00 3.78 -21.29
CA ASP A 208 0.06 3.91 -20.29
C ASP A 208 -0.30 3.30 -18.93
N CYS A 209 -1.55 2.87 -18.78
CA CYS A 209 -2.05 2.21 -17.58
C CYS A 209 -1.41 0.82 -17.42
N LYS A 210 -1.03 0.49 -16.18
CA LYS A 210 -0.52 -0.83 -15.78
C LYS A 210 -1.49 -1.63 -14.93
N ILE A 211 -2.36 -0.95 -14.19
CA ILE A 211 -3.35 -1.58 -13.30
C ILE A 211 -4.75 -1.10 -13.67
N VAL A 212 -5.63 -2.04 -13.95
CA VAL A 212 -7.05 -1.77 -14.23
C VAL A 212 -7.86 -2.31 -13.08
N ILE A 213 -8.71 -1.47 -12.48
CA ILE A 213 -9.62 -1.87 -11.41
C ILE A 213 -11.05 -1.72 -11.90
N CYS A 214 -11.76 -2.84 -11.98
CA CYS A 214 -13.15 -2.89 -12.39
C CYS A 214 -14.06 -2.90 -11.16
N ASP A 215 -14.92 -1.88 -11.03
CA ASP A 215 -16.03 -1.85 -10.08
C ASP A 215 -17.18 -2.71 -10.62
N CYS A 216 -17.19 -4.00 -10.27
CA CYS A 216 -18.09 -4.97 -10.89
C CYS A 216 -19.57 -4.73 -10.52
N SER A 217 -20.51 -5.05 -11.41
CA SER A 217 -21.93 -5.17 -11.04
C SER A 217 -22.13 -6.23 -9.94
N PRO A 218 -23.04 -6.02 -8.96
CA PRO A 218 -23.38 -7.02 -7.94
C PRO A 218 -23.87 -8.36 -8.53
N ALA A 219 -24.57 -8.31 -9.65
CA ALA A 219 -24.97 -9.50 -10.39
C ALA A 219 -23.83 -9.91 -11.33
N LEU A 220 -23.23 -11.07 -11.09
CA LEU A 220 -22.06 -11.55 -11.83
C LEU A 220 -22.32 -11.61 -13.34
N GLU A 221 -23.50 -12.11 -13.73
CA GLU A 221 -23.97 -12.24 -15.11
C GLU A 221 -24.06 -10.93 -15.90
N ARG A 222 -24.11 -9.77 -15.22
CA ARG A 222 -24.10 -8.46 -15.87
C ARG A 222 -22.69 -7.95 -16.18
N ASN A 223 -21.66 -8.59 -15.63
CA ASN A 223 -20.29 -8.22 -15.90
C ASN A 223 -19.81 -8.91 -17.20
N PRO A 224 -19.06 -8.22 -18.08
CA PRO A 224 -18.52 -8.83 -19.29
C PRO A 224 -17.63 -10.04 -18.97
N LYS A 225 -18.00 -11.22 -19.48
CA LYS A 225 -17.26 -12.46 -19.21
C LYS A 225 -15.80 -12.39 -19.63
N GLU A 226 -15.50 -11.68 -20.72
CA GLU A 226 -14.13 -11.51 -21.21
C GLU A 226 -13.26 -10.67 -20.25
N LEU A 227 -13.84 -9.75 -19.48
CA LEU A 227 -13.11 -9.06 -18.41
C LEU A 227 -12.90 -9.98 -17.21
N ILE A 228 -13.93 -10.73 -16.80
CA ILE A 228 -13.82 -11.69 -15.68
C ILE A 228 -12.69 -12.69 -15.95
N LYS A 229 -12.54 -13.19 -17.19
CA LYS A 229 -11.44 -14.08 -17.59
C LYS A 229 -10.05 -13.46 -17.47
N GLN A 230 -9.94 -12.13 -17.62
CA GLN A 230 -8.68 -11.40 -17.57
C GLN A 230 -8.24 -11.03 -16.16
N PHE A 231 -9.16 -11.03 -15.19
CA PHE A 231 -8.86 -10.65 -13.80
C PHE A 231 -7.74 -11.51 -13.23
N ASP A 232 -6.68 -10.85 -12.76
CA ASP A 232 -5.57 -11.45 -12.04
C ASP A 232 -5.91 -11.56 -10.55
N TYR A 233 -6.60 -10.54 -10.04
CA TYR A 233 -6.99 -10.41 -8.65
C TYR A 233 -8.47 -10.04 -8.55
N CYS A 234 -9.16 -10.61 -7.57
CA CYS A 234 -10.55 -10.30 -7.29
C CYS A 234 -10.71 -9.99 -5.81
N ILE A 235 -11.38 -8.89 -5.49
CA ILE A 235 -11.65 -8.51 -4.09
C ILE A 235 -13.16 -8.61 -3.84
N ILE A 236 -13.51 -9.24 -2.72
CA ILE A 236 -14.88 -9.45 -2.29
C ILE A 236 -15.02 -8.85 -0.87
N PRO A 237 -15.43 -7.58 -0.74
CA PRO A 237 -15.61 -6.95 0.54
C PRO A 237 -16.83 -7.51 1.27
N THR A 238 -16.71 -7.64 2.59
CA THR A 238 -17.77 -8.07 3.49
C THR A 238 -17.61 -7.41 4.86
N THR A 239 -18.61 -7.51 5.72
CA THR A 239 -18.58 -6.91 7.05
C THR A 239 -18.37 -7.98 8.12
N LEU A 240 -17.55 -7.68 9.13
CA LEU A 240 -17.34 -8.57 10.28
C LEU A 240 -18.40 -8.32 11.36
N ASN A 241 -19.60 -8.85 11.15
CA ASN A 241 -20.66 -8.90 12.15
C ASN A 241 -21.47 -10.21 11.97
N PRO A 242 -22.24 -10.65 12.98
CA PRO A 242 -22.91 -11.96 12.93
C PRO A 242 -23.81 -12.16 11.70
N LEU A 243 -24.55 -11.12 11.29
CA LEU A 243 -25.43 -11.20 10.13
C LEU A 243 -24.64 -11.21 8.81
N GLY A 244 -23.58 -10.42 8.72
CA GLY A 244 -22.69 -10.37 7.58
C GLY A 244 -21.98 -11.70 7.36
N ILE A 245 -21.45 -12.32 8.41
CA ILE A 245 -20.76 -13.62 8.29
C ILE A 245 -21.75 -14.73 7.88
N ASN A 246 -22.90 -14.83 8.56
CA ASN A 246 -23.85 -15.92 8.30
C ASN A 246 -24.57 -15.77 6.95
N LYS A 247 -25.03 -14.56 6.60
CA LYS A 247 -25.77 -14.33 5.35
C LYS A 247 -24.84 -14.14 4.15
N HIS A 248 -23.77 -13.36 4.29
CA HIS A 248 -22.86 -13.14 3.17
C HIS A 248 -21.93 -14.34 2.96
N GLY A 249 -21.65 -15.14 3.98
CA GLY A 249 -20.79 -16.32 3.87
C GLY A 249 -21.20 -17.24 2.72
N LYS A 250 -22.49 -17.62 2.64
CA LYS A 250 -22.98 -18.47 1.55
C LYS A 250 -22.96 -17.76 0.20
N VAL A 251 -23.35 -16.48 0.14
CA VAL A 251 -23.38 -15.72 -1.12
C VAL A 251 -21.96 -15.49 -1.67
N ILE A 252 -20.98 -15.27 -0.80
CA ILE A 252 -19.57 -15.14 -1.17
C ILE A 252 -19.04 -16.48 -1.71
N GLN A 253 -19.36 -17.60 -1.05
CA GLN A 253 -19.01 -18.92 -1.58
C GLN A 253 -19.60 -19.14 -2.98
N ASP A 254 -20.88 -18.84 -3.17
CA ASP A 254 -21.53 -18.96 -4.49
C ASP A 254 -20.89 -18.02 -5.53
N THR A 255 -20.47 -16.82 -5.12
CA THR A 255 -19.78 -15.86 -5.99
C THR A 255 -18.40 -16.41 -6.41
N VAL A 256 -17.64 -16.96 -5.47
CA VAL A 256 -16.35 -17.62 -5.71
C VAL A 256 -16.52 -18.78 -6.70
N GLU A 257 -17.49 -19.67 -6.45
CA GLU A 257 -17.77 -20.80 -7.35
C GLU A 257 -18.12 -20.33 -8.76
N LYS A 258 -18.96 -19.30 -8.90
CA LYS A 258 -19.34 -18.77 -10.20
C LYS A 258 -18.17 -18.09 -10.91
N ILE A 259 -17.34 -17.33 -10.21
CA ILE A 259 -16.10 -16.76 -10.77
C ILE A 259 -15.19 -17.90 -11.24
N ARG A 260 -15.01 -18.96 -10.45
CA ARG A 260 -14.16 -20.11 -10.82
C ARG A 260 -14.61 -20.88 -12.04
N ARG A 261 -15.91 -20.86 -12.36
CA ARG A 261 -16.44 -21.41 -13.63
C ARG A 261 -16.01 -20.61 -14.86
N ILE A 262 -15.57 -19.36 -14.68
CA ILE A 262 -15.17 -18.44 -15.75
C ILE A 262 -13.65 -18.22 -15.75
N ASN A 263 -13.05 -18.05 -14.56
CA ASN A 263 -11.65 -17.74 -14.34
C ASN A 263 -11.06 -18.61 -13.21
N ASN A 264 -10.24 -19.58 -13.59
CA ASN A 264 -9.56 -20.51 -12.68
C ASN A 264 -8.18 -20.02 -12.21
N SER A 265 -7.68 -18.90 -12.75
CA SER A 265 -6.32 -18.41 -12.48
C SER A 265 -6.26 -17.24 -11.50
N ALA A 266 -7.34 -16.48 -11.32
CA ALA A 266 -7.37 -15.30 -10.46
C ALA A 266 -7.13 -15.63 -8.99
N HIS A 267 -6.45 -14.74 -8.25
CA HIS A 267 -6.44 -14.77 -6.80
C HIS A 267 -7.69 -14.07 -6.25
N LEU A 268 -8.46 -14.75 -5.39
CA LEU A 268 -9.71 -14.25 -4.82
C LEU A 268 -9.49 -13.87 -3.35
N PHE A 269 -9.76 -12.63 -2.97
CA PHE A 269 -9.56 -12.11 -1.62
C PHE A 269 -10.89 -11.71 -0.97
N VAL A 270 -11.22 -12.33 0.16
CA VAL A 270 -12.32 -11.87 1.01
C VAL A 270 -11.78 -10.83 1.98
N LEU A 271 -12.25 -9.59 1.84
CA LEU A 271 -11.79 -8.43 2.60
C LEU A 271 -12.84 -8.03 3.63
N VAL A 272 -12.43 -7.85 4.89
CA VAL A 272 -13.30 -7.20 5.87
C VAL A 272 -13.27 -5.69 5.68
N ASN A 273 -14.41 -5.14 5.26
CA ASN A 273 -14.68 -3.71 5.14
C ASN A 273 -15.58 -3.22 6.29
N ASN A 274 -15.54 -1.90 6.54
CA ASN A 274 -16.25 -1.23 7.62
C ASN A 274 -16.02 -1.91 8.98
N PHE A 275 -14.77 -2.28 9.23
CA PHE A 275 -14.38 -3.00 10.43
C PHE A 275 -14.50 -2.10 11.66
N LYS A 276 -15.27 -2.57 12.65
CA LYS A 276 -15.40 -1.93 13.95
C LYS A 276 -14.79 -2.84 14.99
N ASP A 277 -13.77 -2.34 15.68
CA ASP A 277 -13.12 -3.12 16.74
C ASP A 277 -14.16 -3.43 17.84
N PRO A 278 -14.45 -4.72 18.10
CA PRO A 278 -15.37 -5.14 19.15
C PRO A 278 -14.90 -4.77 20.57
N LYS A 279 -13.67 -4.27 20.75
CA LYS A 279 -12.97 -3.92 22.00
C LYS A 279 -12.70 -5.11 22.93
N ALA A 280 -13.58 -6.10 22.97
CA ALA A 280 -13.46 -7.30 23.79
C ALA A 280 -12.78 -8.44 23.02
N THR A 281 -11.66 -8.95 23.53
CA THR A 281 -10.86 -10.03 22.93
C THR A 281 -11.69 -11.29 22.62
N LYS A 282 -12.52 -11.75 23.57
CA LYS A 282 -13.38 -12.93 23.36
C LYS A 282 -14.38 -12.74 22.21
N ARG A 283 -14.91 -11.53 22.03
CA ARG A 283 -15.84 -11.22 20.94
C ARG A 283 -15.09 -11.22 19.60
N MET A 284 -13.88 -10.67 19.55
CA MET A 284 -13.02 -10.73 18.38
C MET A 284 -12.73 -12.18 17.98
N GLU A 285 -12.27 -12.99 18.92
CA GLU A 285 -11.95 -14.40 18.67
C GLU A 285 -13.14 -15.18 18.12
N LEU A 286 -14.33 -14.97 18.69
CA LEU A 286 -15.55 -15.59 18.20
C LEU A 286 -15.88 -15.16 16.77
N LEU A 287 -15.87 -13.86 16.48
CA LEU A 287 -16.15 -13.32 15.14
C LEU A 287 -15.14 -13.84 14.11
N LYS A 288 -13.84 -13.86 14.45
CA LYS A 288 -12.79 -14.41 13.60
C LYS A 288 -13.01 -15.89 13.33
N LYS A 289 -13.27 -16.67 14.37
CA LYS A 289 -13.54 -18.11 14.23
C LYS A 289 -14.70 -18.35 13.27
N THR A 290 -15.83 -17.68 13.48
CA THR A 290 -17.00 -17.82 12.59
C THR A 290 -16.68 -17.36 11.17
N PHE A 291 -15.93 -16.27 11.00
CA PHE A 291 -15.53 -15.76 9.68
C PHE A 291 -14.65 -16.76 8.92
N PHE A 292 -13.64 -17.34 9.55
CA PHE A 292 -12.79 -18.35 8.91
C PHE A 292 -13.53 -19.67 8.69
N ASP A 293 -14.35 -20.11 9.63
CA ASP A 293 -15.13 -21.34 9.50
C ASP A 293 -16.10 -21.25 8.30
N ALA A 294 -16.64 -20.07 7.99
CA ALA A 294 -17.50 -19.85 6.83
C ALA A 294 -16.81 -20.15 5.48
N TYR A 295 -15.49 -20.03 5.38
CA TYR A 295 -14.75 -20.25 4.13
C TYR A 295 -13.76 -21.42 4.21
N LYS A 296 -13.75 -22.16 5.32
CA LYS A 296 -12.79 -23.21 5.63
C LYS A 296 -12.66 -24.28 4.54
N GLN A 297 -13.76 -24.63 3.86
CA GLN A 297 -13.71 -25.62 2.79
C GLN A 297 -13.04 -25.07 1.53
N ILE A 298 -13.44 -23.88 1.07
CA ILE A 298 -12.83 -23.23 -0.10
C ILE A 298 -11.34 -22.99 0.15
N SER A 299 -10.96 -22.48 1.33
CA SER A 299 -9.55 -22.27 1.68
C SER A 299 -8.70 -23.56 1.71
N LYS A 300 -9.33 -24.74 1.83
CA LYS A 300 -8.61 -26.02 1.75
C LYS A 300 -8.44 -26.51 0.30
N THR A 301 -9.37 -26.19 -0.58
CA THR A 301 -9.43 -26.74 -1.93
C THR A 301 -8.94 -25.78 -3.02
N ASP A 302 -8.97 -24.47 -2.76
CA ASP A 302 -8.52 -23.43 -3.67
C ASP A 302 -7.33 -22.68 -3.06
N ASN A 303 -6.13 -22.99 -3.55
CA ASN A 303 -4.87 -22.37 -3.10
C ASN A 303 -4.72 -20.91 -3.52
N LYS A 304 -5.60 -20.38 -4.38
CA LYS A 304 -5.65 -18.98 -4.79
C LYS A 304 -6.81 -18.24 -4.14
N PHE A 305 -7.51 -18.86 -3.19
CA PHE A 305 -8.52 -18.21 -2.38
C PHE A 305 -7.94 -17.77 -1.03
N HIS A 306 -8.10 -16.49 -0.71
CA HIS A 306 -7.50 -15.81 0.43
C HIS A 306 -8.61 -15.24 1.32
N CYS A 307 -8.76 -15.82 2.51
CA CYS A 307 -9.59 -15.25 3.56
C CYS A 307 -8.71 -14.37 4.45
N ILE A 308 -8.76 -13.04 4.27
CA ILE A 308 -7.85 -12.11 4.92
C ILE A 308 -8.14 -12.05 6.43
N ASP A 309 -7.10 -12.23 7.26
CA ASP A 309 -7.24 -11.98 8.70
C ASP A 309 -7.50 -10.47 8.95
N PRO A 310 -8.66 -10.08 9.51
CA PRO A 310 -8.98 -8.67 9.74
C PRO A 310 -8.04 -7.97 10.71
N GLN A 311 -7.28 -8.71 11.53
CA GLN A 311 -6.25 -8.12 12.39
C GLN A 311 -4.93 -7.84 11.64
N LYS A 312 -4.72 -8.44 10.47
CA LYS A 312 -3.59 -8.13 9.59
C LYS A 312 -3.95 -7.00 8.64
N VAL A 313 -5.08 -7.14 7.94
CA VAL A 313 -5.56 -6.18 6.95
C VAL A 313 -7.08 -6.11 7.02
N CYS A 314 -7.60 -4.90 7.17
CA CYS A 314 -9.01 -4.58 7.02
C CYS A 314 -9.16 -3.11 6.61
N ILE A 315 -10.35 -2.74 6.14
CA ILE A 315 -10.72 -1.33 6.02
C ILE A 315 -11.55 -0.96 7.25
N ARG A 316 -11.00 -0.07 8.08
CA ARG A 316 -11.65 0.36 9.32
C ARG A 316 -12.88 1.23 9.02
N SER A 317 -13.86 1.16 9.91
CA SER A 317 -14.96 2.13 9.94
C SER A 317 -14.37 3.53 10.05
N SER A 318 -14.77 4.43 9.16
CA SER A 318 -14.25 5.79 9.09
C SER A 318 -15.35 6.75 8.67
N ASP A 319 -15.47 7.88 9.37
CA ASP A 319 -16.39 8.95 9.00
C ASP A 319 -16.02 9.55 7.63
N GLN A 320 -14.71 9.61 7.30
CA GLN A 320 -14.25 10.05 5.98
C GLN A 320 -14.80 9.16 4.86
N LEU A 321 -14.80 7.83 5.05
CA LEU A 321 -15.37 6.90 4.08
C LEU A 321 -16.89 6.88 4.11
N TYR A 322 -17.51 7.09 5.28
CA TYR A 322 -18.96 7.12 5.43
C TYR A 322 -19.59 8.33 4.73
N TYR A 323 -18.95 9.50 4.84
CA TYR A 323 -19.38 10.74 4.19
C TYR A 323 -18.73 10.98 2.82
N TRP A 324 -17.96 10.01 2.30
CA TRP A 324 -17.43 10.10 0.94
C TRP A 324 -18.59 10.06 -0.05
N GLY A 325 -18.76 11.15 -0.82
CA GLY A 325 -19.94 11.41 -1.65
C GLY A 325 -20.74 12.65 -1.21
N MET A 326 -20.48 13.21 -0.02
CA MET A 326 -21.12 14.47 0.41
C MET A 326 -20.86 15.62 -0.56
N HIS A 327 -19.71 15.62 -1.24
CA HIS A 327 -19.36 16.61 -2.26
C HIS A 327 -20.34 16.66 -3.44
N ILE A 328 -21.04 15.56 -3.74
CA ILE A 328 -22.12 15.52 -4.75
C ILE A 328 -23.32 16.35 -4.28
N LEU A 329 -23.62 16.31 -2.98
CA LEU A 329 -24.75 17.04 -2.39
C LEU A 329 -24.42 18.51 -2.15
N GLU A 330 -23.17 18.80 -1.78
CA GLU A 330 -22.70 20.17 -1.47
C GLU A 330 -22.44 21.01 -2.71
N SER A 331 -22.07 20.41 -3.84
CA SER A 331 -21.75 21.11 -5.08
C SER A 331 -22.22 20.30 -6.30
N PRO A 332 -23.54 20.17 -6.52
CA PRO A 332 -24.10 19.30 -7.56
C PRO A 332 -23.70 19.71 -8.98
N ASP A 333 -23.44 20.99 -9.21
CA ASP A 333 -23.06 21.51 -10.54
C ASP A 333 -21.57 21.29 -10.87
N ASN A 334 -20.72 21.07 -9.86
CA ASN A 334 -19.29 20.82 -10.04
C ASN A 334 -18.70 20.03 -8.85
N PRO A 335 -19.05 18.74 -8.71
CA PRO A 335 -18.63 17.92 -7.58
C PRO A 335 -17.12 17.71 -7.59
N ARG A 336 -16.47 17.84 -6.43
CA ARG A 336 -15.04 17.56 -6.30
C ARG A 336 -14.78 16.07 -6.48
N SER A 337 -13.97 15.71 -7.47
CA SER A 337 -13.55 14.31 -7.63
C SER A 337 -12.29 14.02 -6.81
N GLU A 338 -12.52 13.63 -5.55
CA GLU A 338 -11.45 13.28 -4.60
C GLU A 338 -11.74 11.98 -3.85
N LEU A 339 -10.67 11.32 -3.39
CA LEU A 339 -10.74 10.18 -2.49
C LEU A 339 -10.83 10.66 -1.04
N ALA A 340 -11.31 9.80 -0.14
CA ALA A 340 -11.32 10.01 1.31
C ALA A 340 -9.91 9.86 1.93
N PHE A 341 -8.90 10.45 1.27
CA PHE A 341 -7.49 10.35 1.63
C PHE A 341 -6.99 11.58 2.38
N ASN A 342 -7.84 12.55 2.72
CA ASN A 342 -7.44 13.76 3.41
C ASN A 342 -6.79 13.46 4.78
N LEU A 343 -5.78 14.27 5.14
CA LEU A 343 -5.10 14.15 6.43
C LEU A 343 -5.93 14.86 7.51
N ILE A 344 -6.27 14.15 8.58
CA ILE A 344 -6.91 14.69 9.77
C ILE A 344 -5.94 14.50 10.94
N GLY A 345 -5.46 15.60 11.53
CA GLY A 345 -4.45 15.55 12.59
C GLY A 345 -3.13 14.86 12.14
N GLY A 346 -2.76 15.02 10.87
CA GLY A 346 -1.54 14.44 10.30
C GLY A 346 -1.63 12.94 9.95
N ARG A 347 -2.81 12.31 10.07
CA ARG A 347 -3.03 10.90 9.70
C ARG A 347 -4.22 10.76 8.77
N CYS A 348 -4.23 9.69 7.98
CA CYS A 348 -5.39 9.30 7.20
C CYS A 348 -5.56 7.78 7.25
N HIS A 349 -6.47 7.32 8.11
CA HIS A 349 -6.71 5.89 8.29
C HIS A 349 -7.22 5.18 7.04
N PRO A 350 -8.15 5.75 6.23
CA PRO A 350 -8.51 5.15 4.95
C PRO A 350 -7.29 4.95 4.05
N ARG A 351 -6.46 5.99 3.88
CA ARG A 351 -5.24 5.92 3.06
C ARG A 351 -4.29 4.82 3.55
N GLU A 352 -4.04 4.73 4.86
CA GLU A 352 -3.24 3.68 5.47
C GLU A 352 -3.81 2.28 5.19
N ASP A 353 -5.12 2.09 5.37
CA ASP A 353 -5.79 0.81 5.22
C ASP A 353 -5.74 0.29 3.79
N PHE A 354 -5.97 1.16 2.80
CA PHE A 354 -5.91 0.79 1.38
C PHE A 354 -4.47 0.55 0.89
N ILE A 355 -3.46 1.28 1.41
CA ILE A 355 -2.05 0.97 1.15
C ILE A 355 -1.68 -0.40 1.73
N ASN A 356 -2.09 -0.68 2.97
CA ASN A 356 -1.84 -2.00 3.59
C ASN A 356 -2.50 -3.14 2.81
N LEU A 357 -3.69 -2.90 2.25
CA LEU A 357 -4.37 -3.87 1.37
C LEU A 357 -3.57 -4.12 0.09
N ALA A 358 -3.13 -3.07 -0.60
CA ALA A 358 -2.30 -3.19 -1.79
C ALA A 358 -1.00 -3.99 -1.51
N ASP A 359 -0.28 -3.63 -0.45
CA ASP A 359 0.95 -4.30 -0.01
C ASP A 359 0.72 -5.78 0.34
N TYR A 360 -0.43 -6.10 0.93
CA TYR A 360 -0.78 -7.48 1.30
C TYR A 360 -1.07 -8.34 0.08
N ILE A 361 -1.87 -7.83 -0.87
CA ILE A 361 -2.15 -8.56 -2.12
C ILE A 361 -0.84 -8.80 -2.87
N GLU A 362 0.06 -7.80 -2.89
CA GLU A 362 1.38 -7.94 -3.48
C GLU A 362 2.20 -9.04 -2.81
N THR A 363 2.23 -9.06 -1.48
CA THR A 363 3.05 -10.00 -0.72
C THR A 363 2.55 -11.44 -0.83
N GLU A 364 1.24 -11.66 -0.79
CA GLU A 364 0.63 -13.00 -0.73
C GLU A 364 0.43 -13.63 -2.11
N ALA A 365 0.06 -12.82 -3.10
CA ALA A 365 -0.28 -13.32 -4.43
C ALA A 365 0.70 -12.87 -5.52
N GLY A 366 1.73 -12.10 -5.16
CA GLY A 366 2.74 -11.65 -6.10
C GLY A 366 2.15 -10.72 -7.14
N ILE A 367 1.77 -9.51 -6.74
CA ILE A 367 1.75 -8.39 -7.67
C ILE A 367 3.24 -8.15 -7.93
N GLY A 368 3.90 -8.81 -8.89
CA GLY A 368 5.37 -8.74 -8.99
C GLY A 368 5.90 -7.39 -9.47
N ILE A 369 5.30 -6.30 -9.01
CA ILE A 369 5.56 -4.96 -9.43
C ILE A 369 6.65 -4.32 -8.55
N LEU A 370 6.82 -4.69 -7.27
CA LEU A 370 7.93 -4.17 -6.42
C LEU A 370 9.07 -5.16 -6.17
N ARG A 371 9.04 -6.34 -6.78
CA ARG A 371 10.11 -7.34 -6.66
C ARG A 371 10.44 -7.92 -8.03
N GLU A 372 11.27 -7.22 -8.79
CA GLU A 372 12.26 -7.94 -9.58
C GLU A 372 13.06 -8.79 -8.56
N LYS A 373 12.82 -10.10 -8.56
CA LYS A 373 13.95 -10.97 -8.29
C LYS A 373 14.89 -10.72 -9.45
N GLU A 374 16.01 -10.05 -9.18
CA GLU A 374 17.23 -10.32 -9.93
C GLU A 374 17.50 -11.81 -9.73
N ASP A 375 16.84 -12.64 -10.53
CA ASP A 375 17.34 -13.97 -10.80
C ASP A 375 18.66 -13.72 -11.52
N ALA A 376 19.73 -13.95 -10.77
CA ALA A 376 21.07 -14.06 -11.29
C ALA A 376 21.03 -15.07 -12.45
N GLU A 377 21.09 -14.57 -13.67
CA GLU A 377 21.71 -15.32 -14.76
C GLU A 377 23.17 -15.50 -14.36
N VAL A 378 23.43 -16.66 -13.76
CA VAL A 378 24.72 -17.31 -13.88
C VAL A 378 24.88 -17.64 -15.36
N ASN A 379 25.68 -16.83 -16.06
CA ASN A 379 26.68 -17.27 -17.02
C ASN A 379 27.66 -16.14 -17.33
#